data_AF-A0A2V3IKR5-F1
#
_entry.id   AF-A0A2V3IKR5-F1
#
_cell.length_a   1.000
_cell.length_b   1.000
_cell.length_c   1.000
_cell.angle_alpha   90.00
_cell.angle_beta   90.00
_cell.angle_gamma   90.00
#
_symmetry.space_group_name_H-M   'P 1'
#
loop_
_entity.id
_entity.type
_entity.pdbx_description
1 polymer ?
#
loop_
_entity_poly.entity_id
_entity_poly.type
_entity_poly.pdbx_seq_one_letter_code
_entity_poly.pdbx_strand_id
1 'polypeptide(L)'
;MDSHILSNELQRMHRNLSHAMMEYLHATRSMTYMVKAVDLTYESMYEGPALQRSIWRYEALWLPLLAAISNPPTPDNDDPIKPQWSQHMFSTKVDEIRAKNFATGGLWLNSEIIVPPLDIAWVWHCHRLNPHAYAEDLARFARDQHLQTIAYITSACSTTITTAFKFSDGEDSQSRPTRRLWEIVYPYEAYMPKYLLNHTYAEEESRKRQHITSYTNEINRSTFRSVLGYDLSHAALLQKSFVYQIIDEDDPDKAELYETNPYLMRAFQRYLQFIVLHKSANNELLVPMKDINLIWHMHLSCTTEYTNDCNALIGYIVKHDSIAVEQTRRKEIEAMEAERAANGGNDTNLEDDEMRELREQRQRGISISRTKQLWEGTYGTKPRYDLPDTRYRGEPSGNRGGFKQIFEKTNGTSRDISWIEALLLMTLAIFVFFSGSVALVYAFYKTMVTHGKYLLGLPAGAGIMGLGVYIFLAIPISRPLSSSSRYWQDRAYKQTHNPLPPFLTATTKKSL
;
A
#
# COMPACT_ATOMS: atom_id res chain seq x y z
N MET A 1 27.62 -15.26 19.41
CA MET A 1 27.73 -16.42 18.50
C MET A 1 28.88 -16.18 17.54
N ASP A 2 29.74 -17.17 17.26
CA ASP A 2 30.84 -17.01 16.29
C ASP A 2 30.28 -16.74 14.88
N SER A 3 30.87 -15.78 14.16
CA SER A 3 30.50 -15.37 12.80
C SER A 3 30.41 -16.54 11.82
N HIS A 4 31.28 -17.55 11.97
CA HIS A 4 31.27 -18.74 11.12
C HIS A 4 30.05 -19.64 11.41
N ILE A 5 29.66 -19.76 12.67
CA ILE A 5 28.47 -20.53 13.08
C ILE A 5 27.22 -19.83 12.54
N LEU A 6 27.16 -18.49 12.66
CA LEU A 6 26.05 -17.68 12.16
C LEU A 6 25.89 -17.79 10.64
N SER A 7 27.01 -17.78 9.91
CA SER A 7 27.03 -17.97 8.45
C SER A 7 26.50 -19.37 8.06
N ASN A 8 26.96 -20.42 8.73
CA ASN A 8 26.50 -21.79 8.48
C ASN A 8 25.01 -21.97 8.81
N GLU A 9 24.54 -21.40 9.92
CA GLU A 9 23.12 -21.40 10.26
C GLU A 9 22.30 -20.65 9.24
N LEU A 10 22.73 -19.45 8.83
CA LEU A 10 22.06 -18.69 7.76
C LEU A 10 21.95 -19.52 6.49
N GLN A 11 23.03 -20.15 6.02
CA GLN A 11 22.97 -21.02 4.84
C GLN A 11 22.01 -22.19 5.00
N ARG A 12 21.95 -22.80 6.18
CA ARG A 12 20.99 -23.87 6.48
C ARG A 12 19.56 -23.35 6.45
N MET A 13 19.31 -22.17 7.02
CA MET A 13 18.00 -21.53 7.00
C MET A 13 17.54 -21.28 5.57
N HIS A 14 18.39 -20.70 4.71
CA HIS A 14 18.05 -20.44 3.31
C HIS A 14 17.65 -21.71 2.54
N ARG A 15 18.23 -22.87 2.86
CA ARG A 15 17.85 -24.16 2.24
C ARG A 15 16.51 -24.71 2.72
N ASN A 16 16.03 -24.24 3.87
CA ASN A 16 14.80 -24.71 4.49
C ASN A 16 13.59 -23.78 4.22
N LEU A 17 13.81 -22.65 3.55
CA LEU A 17 12.74 -21.73 3.16
C LEU A 17 11.93 -22.31 1.98
N SER A 18 10.68 -21.90 1.87
CA SER A 18 9.76 -22.31 0.82
C SER A 18 10.22 -21.87 -0.58
N HIS A 19 10.89 -20.71 -0.68
CA HIS A 19 11.36 -20.13 -1.94
C HIS A 19 12.79 -19.61 -1.86
N ALA A 20 13.39 -19.27 -3.01
CA ALA A 20 14.68 -18.61 -3.04
C ALA A 20 14.58 -17.17 -2.51
N MET A 21 15.64 -16.68 -1.87
CA MET A 21 15.69 -15.30 -1.33
C MET A 21 15.25 -14.25 -2.36
N MET A 22 15.67 -14.38 -3.62
CA MET A 22 15.34 -13.42 -4.68
C MET A 22 13.83 -13.30 -4.93
N GLU A 23 13.06 -14.36 -4.72
CA GLU A 23 11.61 -14.34 -4.87
C GLU A 23 10.97 -13.53 -3.75
N TYR A 24 11.45 -13.68 -2.51
CA TYR A 24 11.01 -12.84 -1.39
C TYR A 24 11.39 -11.36 -1.59
N LEU A 25 12.55 -11.08 -2.19
CA LEU A 25 12.92 -9.69 -2.50
C LEU A 25 12.01 -9.11 -3.59
N HIS A 26 11.60 -9.91 -4.58
CA HIS A 26 10.62 -9.49 -5.58
C HIS A 26 9.25 -9.23 -4.95
N ALA A 27 8.77 -10.13 -4.08
CA ALA A 27 7.53 -9.96 -3.35
C ALA A 27 7.57 -8.74 -2.42
N THR A 28 8.72 -8.42 -1.83
CA THR A 28 8.91 -7.21 -1.01
C THR A 28 8.70 -5.96 -1.87
N ARG A 29 9.23 -5.93 -3.10
CA ARG A 29 8.97 -4.82 -4.03
C ARG A 29 7.50 -4.73 -4.43
N SER A 30 6.84 -5.86 -4.66
CA SER A 30 5.40 -5.90 -4.96
C SER A 30 4.56 -5.38 -3.78
N MET A 31 4.93 -5.71 -2.54
CA MET A 31 4.31 -5.15 -1.34
C MET A 31 4.54 -3.63 -1.27
N THR A 32 5.78 -3.17 -1.40
CA THR A 32 6.11 -1.74 -1.38
C THR A 32 5.37 -0.99 -2.48
N TYR A 33 5.20 -1.60 -3.65
CA TYR A 33 4.42 -1.04 -4.75
C TYR A 33 2.92 -0.89 -4.40
N MET A 34 2.31 -1.91 -3.78
CA MET A 34 0.93 -1.82 -3.29
C MET A 34 0.76 -0.73 -2.23
N VAL A 35 1.70 -0.67 -1.28
CA VAL A 35 1.71 0.34 -0.22
C VAL A 35 1.86 1.75 -0.80
N LYS A 36 2.79 1.95 -1.74
CA LYS A 36 2.94 3.20 -2.51
C LYS A 36 1.67 3.56 -3.25
N ALA A 37 1.00 2.59 -3.87
CA ALA A 37 -0.28 2.82 -4.52
C ALA A 37 -1.30 3.33 -3.48
N VAL A 38 -1.46 2.71 -2.33
CA VAL A 38 -2.39 3.22 -1.32
C VAL A 38 -2.01 4.64 -0.86
N ASP A 39 -0.74 4.88 -0.56
CA ASP A 39 -0.26 6.15 0.00
C ASP A 39 -0.32 7.33 -0.99
N LEU A 40 0.09 7.10 -2.23
CA LEU A 40 0.08 8.11 -3.29
C LEU A 40 -1.32 8.35 -3.81
N THR A 41 -2.14 7.31 -3.83
CA THR A 41 -3.48 7.42 -4.39
C THR A 41 -4.42 8.02 -3.34
N TYR A 42 -4.50 7.52 -2.09
CA TYR A 42 -5.57 7.96 -1.15
C TYR A 42 -5.28 7.84 0.36
N GLU A 43 -5.17 8.99 1.03
CA GLU A 43 -5.17 9.11 2.51
C GLU A 43 -6.45 8.54 3.16
N SER A 44 -7.59 8.55 2.45
CA SER A 44 -8.88 8.02 2.91
C SER A 44 -8.90 6.50 3.11
N MET A 45 -7.86 5.79 2.64
CA MET A 45 -7.70 4.35 2.85
C MET A 45 -7.04 4.00 4.20
N TYR A 46 -6.55 4.98 4.95
CA TYR A 46 -6.00 4.76 6.29
C TYR A 46 -7.04 5.00 7.40
N GLU A 47 -8.04 5.84 7.16
CA GLU A 47 -9.07 6.16 8.15
C GLU A 47 -10.35 6.73 7.53
N GLY A 48 -11.42 6.74 8.32
CA GLY A 48 -12.68 7.37 7.95
C GLY A 48 -13.62 6.50 7.09
N PRO A 49 -14.63 7.11 6.47
CA PRO A 49 -15.74 6.37 5.86
C PRO A 49 -15.32 5.50 4.66
N ALA A 50 -14.27 5.88 3.91
CA ALA A 50 -13.82 5.12 2.75
C ALA A 50 -13.22 3.79 3.18
N LEU A 51 -12.29 3.82 4.16
CA LEU A 51 -11.77 2.60 4.78
C LEU A 51 -12.89 1.71 5.35
N GLN A 52 -13.87 2.29 6.05
CA GLN A 52 -15.01 1.51 6.57
C GLN A 52 -15.79 0.80 5.45
N ARG A 53 -15.97 1.47 4.29
CA ARG A 53 -16.62 0.86 3.12
C ARG A 53 -15.75 -0.23 2.49
N SER A 54 -14.43 -0.05 2.45
CA SER A 54 -13.47 -1.06 1.98
C SER A 54 -13.46 -2.29 2.89
N ILE A 55 -13.53 -2.10 4.21
CA ILE A 55 -13.64 -3.20 5.19
C ILE A 55 -14.94 -3.99 4.96
N TRP A 56 -16.06 -3.28 4.79
CA TRP A 56 -17.33 -3.94 4.46
C TRP A 56 -17.25 -4.70 3.13
N ARG A 57 -16.64 -4.13 2.09
CA ARG A 57 -16.47 -4.81 0.78
C ARG A 57 -15.60 -6.06 0.92
N TYR A 58 -14.52 -5.98 1.68
CA TYR A 58 -13.65 -7.10 1.98
C TYR A 58 -14.41 -8.23 2.70
N GLU A 59 -15.12 -7.91 3.77
CA GLU A 59 -15.82 -8.92 4.58
C GLU A 59 -17.07 -9.48 3.88
N ALA A 60 -17.91 -8.60 3.34
CA ALA A 60 -19.24 -8.97 2.82
C ALA A 60 -19.19 -9.49 1.37
N LEU A 61 -18.16 -9.14 0.60
CA LEU A 61 -18.07 -9.47 -0.83
C LEU A 61 -16.83 -10.31 -1.15
N TRP A 62 -15.66 -9.95 -0.65
CA TRP A 62 -14.43 -10.64 -1.05
C TRP A 62 -14.26 -12.02 -0.40
N LEU A 63 -14.32 -12.11 0.93
CA LEU A 63 -14.19 -13.40 1.63
C LEU A 63 -15.20 -14.46 1.16
N PRO A 64 -16.50 -14.15 1.00
CA PRO A 64 -17.45 -15.10 0.44
C PRO A 64 -17.12 -15.52 -0.99
N LEU A 65 -16.62 -14.59 -1.82
CA LEU A 65 -16.22 -14.88 -3.20
C LEU A 65 -15.01 -15.84 -3.25
N LEU A 66 -13.99 -15.63 -2.40
CA LEU A 66 -12.84 -16.53 -2.27
C LEU A 66 -13.28 -17.94 -1.89
N ALA A 67 -14.16 -18.04 -0.88
CA ALA A 67 -14.71 -19.30 -0.41
C ALA A 67 -15.55 -19.99 -1.49
N ALA A 68 -16.31 -19.25 -2.30
CA ALA A 68 -17.12 -19.86 -3.35
C ALA A 68 -16.28 -20.36 -4.54
N ILE A 69 -15.26 -19.60 -4.95
CA ILE A 69 -14.39 -19.94 -6.08
C ILE A 69 -13.51 -21.16 -5.78
N SER A 70 -13.10 -21.34 -4.53
CA SER A 70 -12.26 -22.45 -4.11
C SER A 70 -13.01 -23.80 -4.05
N ASN A 71 -14.34 -23.82 -4.22
CA ASN A 71 -15.14 -25.05 -4.15
C ASN A 71 -15.43 -25.57 -5.55
N PRO A 72 -14.92 -26.73 -5.96
CA PRO A 72 -15.41 -27.38 -7.17
C PRO A 72 -16.86 -27.87 -6.94
N PRO A 73 -17.80 -27.65 -7.88
CA PRO A 73 -19.11 -28.26 -7.79
C PRO A 73 -18.95 -29.76 -8.06
N THR A 74 -19.23 -30.60 -7.06
CA THR A 74 -19.40 -32.04 -7.30
C THR A 74 -20.80 -32.30 -7.87
N PRO A 75 -20.93 -33.04 -9.00
CA PRO A 75 -22.23 -33.35 -9.61
C PRO A 75 -23.16 -34.17 -8.72
N ASP A 76 -22.61 -34.92 -7.75
CA ASP A 76 -23.41 -35.76 -6.86
C ASP A 76 -23.90 -34.96 -5.64
N ASN A 77 -25.22 -34.86 -5.53
CA ASN A 77 -25.92 -34.22 -4.41
C ASN A 77 -25.94 -35.06 -3.13
N ASP A 78 -25.38 -36.28 -3.14
CA ASP A 78 -25.56 -37.27 -2.08
C ASP A 78 -24.33 -37.49 -1.16
N ASP A 79 -23.29 -36.65 -1.23
CA ASP A 79 -22.11 -36.81 -0.36
C ASP A 79 -22.38 -36.28 1.07
N PRO A 80 -22.40 -37.14 2.12
CA PRO A 80 -22.74 -36.73 3.49
C PRO A 80 -21.69 -35.84 4.16
N ILE A 81 -20.55 -35.60 3.50
CA ILE A 81 -19.43 -34.76 3.96
C ILE A 81 -19.39 -33.43 3.19
N LYS A 82 -20.52 -32.94 2.64
CA LYS A 82 -20.56 -31.56 2.12
C LYS A 82 -20.55 -30.56 3.29
N PRO A 83 -19.53 -29.70 3.43
CA PRO A 83 -19.51 -28.71 4.48
C PRO A 83 -20.69 -27.73 4.30
N GLN A 84 -21.48 -27.52 5.36
CA GLN A 84 -22.78 -26.84 5.37
C GLN A 84 -22.75 -25.32 5.04
N TRP A 85 -21.63 -24.78 4.57
CA TRP A 85 -21.55 -23.38 4.14
C TRP A 85 -22.41 -23.09 2.89
N SER A 86 -22.88 -24.13 2.20
CA SER A 86 -23.85 -24.06 1.10
C SER A 86 -25.20 -23.43 1.47
N GLN A 87 -25.47 -23.23 2.77
CA GLN A 87 -26.68 -22.56 3.26
C GLN A 87 -26.55 -21.02 3.33
N HIS A 88 -25.41 -20.44 2.95
CA HIS A 88 -25.32 -18.99 2.81
C HIS A 88 -26.10 -18.56 1.58
N MET A 89 -27.04 -17.61 1.71
CA MET A 89 -27.81 -17.06 0.57
C MET A 89 -26.89 -16.56 -0.57
N PHE A 90 -25.63 -16.24 -0.24
CA PHE A 90 -24.58 -15.90 -1.18
C PHE A 90 -24.01 -17.09 -1.98
N SER A 91 -23.81 -18.27 -1.37
CA SER A 91 -23.33 -19.47 -2.08
C SER A 91 -24.37 -19.95 -3.09
N THR A 92 -25.66 -19.92 -2.75
CA THR A 92 -26.73 -20.31 -3.68
C THR A 92 -26.73 -19.45 -4.94
N LYS A 93 -26.51 -18.13 -4.81
CA LYS A 93 -26.48 -17.23 -5.97
C LYS A 93 -25.22 -17.37 -6.82
N VAL A 94 -24.05 -17.54 -6.19
CA VAL A 94 -22.80 -17.81 -6.91
C VAL A 94 -22.86 -19.19 -7.58
N ASP A 95 -23.40 -20.21 -6.91
CA ASP A 95 -23.57 -21.55 -7.44
C ASP A 95 -24.64 -21.61 -8.54
N GLU A 96 -25.73 -20.84 -8.46
CA GLU A 96 -26.72 -20.68 -9.55
C GLU A 96 -26.13 -20.00 -10.78
N ILE A 97 -25.36 -18.92 -10.57
CA ILE A 97 -24.62 -18.22 -11.64
C ILE A 97 -23.59 -19.17 -12.25
N ARG A 98 -22.89 -19.97 -11.44
CA ARG A 98 -21.95 -21.00 -11.90
C ARG A 98 -22.65 -22.12 -12.65
N ALA A 99 -23.79 -22.64 -12.18
CA ALA A 99 -24.53 -23.71 -12.84
C ALA A 99 -25.03 -23.26 -14.22
N LYS A 100 -25.55 -22.03 -14.34
CA LYS A 100 -25.90 -21.43 -15.63
C LYS A 100 -24.69 -21.27 -16.54
N ASN A 101 -23.56 -20.79 -16.03
CA ASN A 101 -22.35 -20.59 -16.82
C ASN A 101 -21.69 -21.93 -17.23
N PHE A 102 -21.72 -22.95 -16.36
CA PHE A 102 -21.19 -24.30 -16.60
C PHE A 102 -21.94 -25.00 -17.74
N ALA A 103 -23.27 -24.88 -17.76
CA ALA A 103 -24.10 -25.37 -18.86
C ALA A 103 -23.78 -24.69 -20.21
N THR A 104 -23.11 -23.54 -20.20
CA THR A 104 -22.71 -22.78 -21.39
C THR A 104 -21.20 -22.77 -21.68
N GLY A 105 -20.38 -23.54 -20.94
CA GLY A 105 -18.92 -23.58 -21.12
C GLY A 105 -18.16 -22.38 -20.51
N GLY A 106 -18.66 -21.83 -19.41
CA GLY A 106 -18.18 -20.59 -18.77
C GLY A 106 -16.84 -20.69 -18.03
N LEU A 107 -16.31 -19.50 -17.71
CA LEU A 107 -14.98 -19.23 -17.16
C LEU A 107 -14.75 -19.87 -15.76
N TRP A 108 -13.81 -20.80 -15.66
CA TRP A 108 -13.29 -21.30 -14.37
C TRP A 108 -12.15 -20.41 -13.89
N LEU A 109 -12.34 -19.76 -12.74
CA LEU A 109 -11.26 -19.10 -12.01
C LEU A 109 -10.93 -19.92 -10.77
N ASN A 110 -9.68 -19.91 -10.36
CA ASN A 110 -9.22 -20.42 -9.07
C ASN A 110 -8.68 -19.24 -8.24
N SER A 111 -8.35 -19.49 -6.97
CA SER A 111 -7.79 -18.49 -6.06
C SER A 111 -6.47 -17.89 -6.55
N GLU A 112 -5.73 -18.58 -7.42
CA GLU A 112 -4.48 -18.07 -7.99
C GLU A 112 -4.68 -17.05 -9.11
N ILE A 113 -5.78 -17.13 -9.85
CA ILE A 113 -6.05 -16.26 -11.02
C ILE A 113 -6.74 -14.97 -10.60
N ILE A 114 -7.54 -15.00 -9.53
CA ILE A 114 -8.29 -13.82 -9.10
C ILE A 114 -7.39 -12.69 -8.61
N VAL A 115 -7.79 -11.47 -8.93
CA VAL A 115 -7.10 -10.23 -8.57
C VAL A 115 -8.10 -9.37 -7.80
N PRO A 116 -7.81 -8.90 -6.58
CA PRO A 116 -8.69 -7.98 -5.87
C PRO A 116 -8.59 -6.54 -6.41
N PRO A 117 -9.64 -5.71 -6.23
CA PRO A 117 -9.49 -4.28 -6.35
C PRO A 117 -8.60 -3.73 -5.22
N LEU A 118 -7.89 -2.60 -5.46
CA LEU A 118 -6.88 -2.07 -4.52
C LEU A 118 -7.44 -1.85 -3.11
N ASP A 119 -8.68 -1.39 -2.99
CA ASP A 119 -9.32 -1.10 -1.71
C ASP A 119 -9.46 -2.36 -0.83
N ILE A 120 -9.85 -3.47 -1.46
CA ILE A 120 -9.96 -4.78 -0.83
C ILE A 120 -8.57 -5.38 -0.59
N ALA A 121 -7.66 -5.27 -1.55
CA ALA A 121 -6.28 -5.75 -1.42
C ALA A 121 -5.57 -5.12 -0.21
N TRP A 122 -5.79 -3.83 0.01
CA TRP A 122 -5.25 -3.08 1.15
C TRP A 122 -5.77 -3.60 2.49
N VAL A 123 -7.10 -3.72 2.63
CA VAL A 123 -7.70 -4.24 3.87
C VAL A 123 -7.25 -5.68 4.13
N TRP A 124 -7.19 -6.50 3.07
CA TRP A 124 -6.76 -7.89 3.19
C TRP A 124 -5.28 -8.01 3.59
N HIS A 125 -4.42 -7.13 3.09
CA HIS A 125 -3.05 -7.00 3.57
C HIS A 125 -3.01 -6.65 5.06
N CYS A 126 -3.71 -5.61 5.50
CA CYS A 126 -3.75 -5.21 6.91
C CYS A 126 -4.23 -6.34 7.83
N HIS A 127 -5.19 -7.16 7.37
CA HIS A 127 -5.68 -8.31 8.12
C HIS A 127 -4.62 -9.40 8.30
N ARG A 128 -3.90 -9.75 7.23
CA ARG A 128 -2.87 -10.80 7.25
C ARG A 128 -1.60 -10.43 8.02
N LEU A 129 -1.41 -9.16 8.34
CA LEU A 129 -0.32 -8.74 9.21
C LEU A 129 -0.47 -9.23 10.65
N ASN A 130 -1.66 -9.71 11.07
CA ASN A 130 -1.81 -10.45 12.31
C ASN A 130 -2.29 -11.88 12.00
N PRO A 131 -1.37 -12.87 11.88
CA PRO A 131 -1.70 -14.20 11.41
C PRO A 131 -2.65 -14.96 12.36
N HIS A 132 -2.58 -14.66 13.65
CA HIS A 132 -3.46 -15.27 14.65
C HIS A 132 -4.88 -14.70 14.54
N ALA A 133 -5.01 -13.38 14.55
CA ALA A 133 -6.30 -12.73 14.41
C ALA A 133 -6.95 -13.06 13.05
N TYR A 134 -6.15 -13.13 11.98
CA TYR A 134 -6.59 -13.56 10.66
C TYR A 134 -7.18 -14.98 10.69
N ALA A 135 -6.47 -15.94 11.30
CA ALA A 135 -6.96 -17.31 11.42
C ALA A 135 -8.23 -17.41 12.28
N GLU A 136 -8.30 -16.68 13.40
CA GLU A 136 -9.48 -16.62 14.26
C GLU A 136 -10.70 -16.03 13.54
N ASP A 137 -10.50 -14.95 12.78
CA ASP A 137 -11.57 -14.30 12.04
C ASP A 137 -12.08 -15.16 10.87
N LEU A 138 -11.19 -15.89 10.18
CA LEU A 138 -11.60 -16.90 9.19
C LEU A 138 -12.38 -18.05 9.85
N ALA A 139 -12.00 -18.48 11.05
CA ALA A 139 -12.75 -19.48 11.80
C ALA A 139 -14.13 -18.98 12.25
N ARG A 140 -14.25 -17.71 12.65
CA ARG A 140 -15.55 -17.07 12.96
C ARG A 140 -16.41 -16.94 11.71
N PHE A 141 -15.81 -16.58 10.58
CA PHE A 141 -16.48 -16.49 9.28
C PHE A 141 -17.09 -17.84 8.86
N ALA A 142 -16.47 -18.96 9.24
CA ALA A 142 -17.00 -20.31 9.00
C ALA A 142 -18.32 -20.63 9.73
N ARG A 143 -18.78 -19.77 10.67
CA ARG A 143 -20.01 -19.81 11.52
C ARG A 143 -20.29 -21.09 12.29
N ASP A 144 -20.25 -22.25 11.65
CA ASP A 144 -20.59 -23.56 12.21
C ASP A 144 -19.45 -24.12 13.09
N GLN A 145 -18.30 -23.45 13.14
CA GLN A 145 -17.05 -23.87 13.80
C GLN A 145 -16.62 -25.31 13.45
N HIS A 146 -17.18 -25.87 12.38
CA HIS A 146 -16.88 -27.21 11.94
C HIS A 146 -15.47 -27.24 11.35
N LEU A 147 -14.63 -28.15 11.86
CA LEU A 147 -13.20 -28.22 11.54
C LEU A 147 -12.91 -28.27 10.03
N GLN A 148 -13.70 -29.02 9.26
CA GLN A 148 -13.51 -29.13 7.82
C GLN A 148 -13.85 -27.81 7.10
N THR A 149 -14.89 -27.10 7.56
CA THR A 149 -15.29 -25.80 7.00
C THR A 149 -14.24 -24.73 7.29
N ILE A 150 -13.67 -24.75 8.52
CA ILE A 150 -12.56 -23.88 8.89
C ILE A 150 -11.34 -24.17 8.02
N ALA A 151 -10.92 -25.44 7.91
CA ALA A 151 -9.77 -25.83 7.10
C ALA A 151 -9.95 -25.41 5.62
N TYR A 152 -11.16 -25.59 5.09
CA TYR A 152 -11.53 -25.18 3.74
C TYR A 152 -11.42 -23.66 3.55
N ILE A 153 -12.04 -22.85 4.41
CA ILE A 153 -11.99 -21.37 4.31
C ILE A 153 -10.56 -20.86 4.48
N THR A 154 -9.81 -21.42 5.43
CA THR A 154 -8.39 -21.09 5.63
C THR A 154 -7.57 -21.38 4.38
N SER A 155 -7.80 -22.51 3.72
CA SER A 155 -7.15 -22.83 2.45
C SER A 155 -7.57 -21.87 1.33
N ALA A 156 -8.87 -21.60 1.18
CA ALA A 156 -9.42 -20.68 0.18
C ALA A 156 -8.88 -19.25 0.30
N CYS A 157 -8.65 -18.80 1.55
CA CYS A 157 -8.17 -17.46 1.86
C CYS A 157 -6.65 -17.40 2.11
N SER A 158 -5.94 -18.52 1.90
CA SER A 158 -4.48 -18.55 1.97
C SER A 158 -3.88 -17.83 0.77
N THR A 159 -2.77 -17.14 1.00
CA THR A 159 -2.03 -16.46 -0.06
C THR A 159 -0.58 -16.89 -0.11
N THR A 160 -0.06 -16.86 -1.32
CA THR A 160 1.30 -17.26 -1.66
C THR A 160 2.13 -16.04 -2.01
N ILE A 161 3.42 -16.23 -2.21
CA ILE A 161 4.34 -15.18 -2.65
C ILE A 161 3.91 -14.49 -3.96
N THR A 162 3.13 -15.18 -4.80
CA THR A 162 2.64 -14.65 -6.08
C THR A 162 1.25 -14.01 -5.99
N THR A 163 0.42 -14.38 -5.01
CA THR A 163 -0.96 -13.88 -4.87
C THR A 163 -1.12 -12.82 -3.80
N ALA A 164 -0.24 -12.78 -2.79
CA ALA A 164 -0.37 -11.91 -1.62
C ALA A 164 -0.52 -10.42 -1.96
N PHE A 165 0.17 -9.95 -2.99
CA PHE A 165 0.20 -8.53 -3.37
C PHE A 165 -0.46 -8.26 -4.72
N LYS A 166 -1.29 -9.17 -5.25
CA LYS A 166 -2.06 -8.92 -6.47
C LYS A 166 -3.09 -7.83 -6.21
N PHE A 167 -3.20 -6.84 -7.09
CA PHE A 167 -4.29 -5.88 -7.09
C PHE A 167 -4.46 -5.23 -8.47
N SER A 168 -5.62 -4.63 -8.73
CA SER A 168 -5.90 -3.95 -9.99
C SER A 168 -7.07 -2.96 -9.90
N ASP A 169 -7.20 -2.07 -10.87
CA ASP A 169 -8.38 -1.24 -11.12
C ASP A 169 -9.47 -1.91 -11.99
N GLY A 170 -9.16 -3.08 -12.58
CA GLY A 170 -10.04 -3.87 -13.43
C GLY A 170 -9.92 -3.58 -14.93
N GLU A 171 -8.98 -2.73 -15.38
CA GLU A 171 -8.82 -2.37 -16.80
C GLU A 171 -7.78 -3.24 -17.53
N ASP A 172 -6.84 -3.83 -16.78
CA ASP A 172 -5.78 -4.67 -17.32
C ASP A 172 -6.26 -6.09 -17.68
N SER A 173 -5.48 -6.78 -18.52
CA SER A 173 -5.85 -8.09 -19.02
C SER A 173 -5.91 -9.19 -17.96
N GLN A 174 -5.15 -9.09 -16.87
CA GLN A 174 -5.09 -10.11 -15.82
C GLN A 174 -6.27 -10.03 -14.86
N SER A 175 -6.75 -8.82 -14.57
CA SER A 175 -7.91 -8.60 -13.71
C SER A 175 -9.25 -8.73 -14.44
N ARG A 176 -9.28 -8.61 -15.78
CA ARG A 176 -10.50 -8.76 -16.61
C ARG A 176 -11.37 -9.96 -16.26
N PRO A 177 -10.83 -11.19 -16.08
CA PRO A 177 -11.63 -12.34 -15.66
C PRO A 177 -12.31 -12.11 -14.31
N THR A 178 -11.58 -11.59 -13.32
CA THR A 178 -12.11 -11.30 -11.98
C THR A 178 -13.17 -10.20 -12.02
N ARG A 179 -12.92 -9.12 -12.78
CA ARG A 179 -13.88 -8.03 -12.97
C ARG A 179 -15.18 -8.52 -13.62
N ARG A 180 -15.10 -9.35 -14.65
CA ARG A 180 -16.30 -9.93 -15.28
C ARG A 180 -17.11 -10.75 -14.29
N LEU A 181 -16.43 -11.60 -13.51
CA LEU A 181 -17.11 -12.36 -12.46
C LEU A 181 -17.74 -11.43 -11.42
N TRP A 182 -17.02 -10.40 -10.98
CA TRP A 182 -17.51 -9.40 -10.04
C TRP A 182 -18.77 -8.69 -10.55
N GLU A 183 -18.80 -8.23 -11.80
CA GLU A 183 -19.95 -7.55 -12.40
C GLU A 183 -21.19 -8.46 -12.49
N ILE A 184 -20.98 -9.78 -12.63
CA ILE A 184 -22.07 -10.77 -12.65
C ILE A 184 -22.58 -11.03 -11.23
N VAL A 185 -21.68 -11.23 -10.26
CA VAL A 185 -22.04 -11.57 -8.87
C VAL A 185 -22.58 -10.36 -8.11
N TYR A 186 -22.02 -9.17 -8.39
CA TYR A 186 -22.29 -7.90 -7.73
C TYR A 186 -22.63 -6.79 -8.73
N PRO A 187 -23.75 -6.88 -9.47
CA PRO A 187 -24.07 -5.95 -10.56
C PRO A 187 -24.24 -4.48 -10.13
N TYR A 188 -24.48 -4.24 -8.84
CA TYR A 188 -24.65 -2.89 -8.27
C TYR A 188 -23.40 -2.37 -7.55
N GLU A 189 -22.35 -3.18 -7.43
CA GLU A 189 -21.08 -2.76 -6.84
C GLU A 189 -20.02 -2.67 -7.93
N ALA A 190 -19.48 -1.49 -8.16
CA ALA A 190 -18.34 -1.33 -9.06
C ALA A 190 -17.15 -2.17 -8.55
N TYR A 191 -16.43 -2.82 -9.47
CA TYR A 191 -15.22 -3.57 -9.15
C TYR A 191 -14.21 -2.68 -8.41
N MET A 192 -13.94 -1.49 -8.93
CA MET A 192 -13.11 -0.47 -8.29
C MET A 192 -13.89 0.86 -8.15
N PRO A 193 -14.48 1.15 -6.98
CA PRO A 193 -15.29 2.35 -6.79
C PRO A 193 -14.44 3.61 -6.76
N LYS A 194 -14.51 4.38 -7.85
CA LYS A 194 -13.75 5.63 -8.01
C LYS A 194 -14.01 6.69 -6.92
N TYR A 195 -15.12 6.58 -6.18
CA TYR A 195 -15.46 7.53 -5.12
C TYR A 195 -14.75 7.23 -3.79
N LEU A 196 -14.38 5.97 -3.50
CA LEU A 196 -13.55 5.62 -2.33
C LEU A 196 -12.16 6.22 -2.46
N LEU A 197 -11.79 6.33 -3.72
CA LEU A 197 -10.60 6.89 -4.31
C LEU A 197 -10.79 8.40 -4.56
N ASN A 198 -11.41 9.14 -3.65
CA ASN A 198 -11.38 10.60 -3.69
C ASN A 198 -10.99 11.15 -2.32
N HIS A 199 -10.12 12.17 -2.29
CA HIS A 199 -9.69 12.83 -1.05
C HIS A 199 -10.85 13.48 -0.29
N THR A 200 -11.98 13.70 -0.97
CA THR A 200 -13.20 14.31 -0.43
C THR A 200 -14.31 13.29 -0.18
N TYR A 201 -14.02 11.99 -0.05
CA TYR A 201 -15.07 10.96 0.11
C TYR A 201 -16.09 11.30 1.21
N ALA A 202 -15.67 11.83 2.36
CA ALA A 202 -16.59 12.24 3.42
C ALA A 202 -17.52 13.41 3.01
N GLU A 203 -17.01 14.37 2.23
CA GLU A 203 -17.78 15.50 1.70
C GLU A 203 -18.71 15.06 0.56
N GLU A 204 -18.23 14.17 -0.32
CA GLU A 204 -19.02 13.54 -1.36
C GLU A 204 -20.12 12.65 -0.80
N GLU A 205 -19.81 11.84 0.22
CA GLU A 205 -20.80 11.01 0.92
C GLU A 205 -21.85 11.90 1.57
N SER A 206 -21.46 13.01 2.21
CA SER A 206 -22.42 13.95 2.81
C SER A 206 -23.29 14.65 1.76
N ARG A 207 -22.71 15.09 0.63
CA ARG A 207 -23.46 15.66 -0.50
C ARG A 207 -24.38 14.63 -1.16
N LYS A 208 -23.89 13.42 -1.32
CA LYS A 208 -24.59 12.35 -2.03
C LYS A 208 -25.54 11.60 -1.10
N ARG A 209 -25.45 11.64 0.23
CA ARG A 209 -26.48 11.10 1.16
C ARG A 209 -27.86 11.70 0.92
N GLN A 210 -27.95 12.88 0.30
CA GLN A 210 -29.22 13.47 -0.18
C GLN A 210 -29.73 12.86 -1.50
N HIS A 211 -28.88 12.15 -2.24
CA HIS A 211 -29.14 11.55 -3.57
C HIS A 211 -28.90 10.00 -3.63
N ILE A 212 -28.29 9.40 -2.60
CA ILE A 212 -27.79 8.00 -2.51
C ILE A 212 -28.87 7.03 -2.04
N THR A 213 -30.11 7.47 -1.86
CA THR A 213 -31.23 6.52 -1.69
C THR A 213 -31.40 5.58 -2.90
N SER A 214 -30.66 5.74 -4.01
CA SER A 214 -30.76 4.86 -5.19
C SER A 214 -29.58 3.92 -5.48
N TYR A 215 -28.37 4.10 -4.91
CA TYR A 215 -27.17 3.38 -5.39
C TYR A 215 -26.73 2.16 -4.58
N THR A 216 -27.24 2.00 -3.36
CA THR A 216 -27.08 0.76 -2.59
C THR A 216 -28.36 0.55 -1.83
N ASN A 217 -28.96 -0.63 -1.88
CA ASN A 217 -30.01 -1.02 -0.95
C ASN A 217 -29.48 -0.85 0.49
N GLU A 218 -29.78 0.29 1.13
CA GLU A 218 -29.45 0.64 2.52
C GLU A 218 -29.95 -0.45 3.50
N ILE A 219 -30.88 -1.28 3.04
CA ILE A 219 -31.51 -2.41 3.73
C ILE A 219 -30.49 -3.47 4.18
N ASN A 220 -29.35 -3.65 3.49
CA ASN A 220 -28.31 -4.60 3.90
C ASN A 220 -27.14 -3.99 4.71
N ARG A 221 -26.94 -2.67 4.67
CA ARG A 221 -25.82 -2.03 5.40
C ARG A 221 -26.18 -1.71 6.86
N SER A 222 -27.40 -1.27 7.11
CA SER A 222 -27.89 -0.97 8.47
C SER A 222 -27.99 -2.21 9.36
N THR A 223 -28.25 -3.36 8.74
CA THR A 223 -28.36 -4.69 9.38
C THR A 223 -27.03 -5.44 9.43
N PHE A 224 -26.02 -5.02 8.66
CA PHE A 224 -24.70 -5.66 8.66
C PHE A 224 -24.07 -5.58 10.06
N ARG A 225 -23.56 -6.72 10.52
CA ARG A 225 -22.77 -6.85 11.74
C ARG A 225 -21.52 -7.59 11.35
N SER A 226 -20.37 -6.95 11.55
CA SER A 226 -19.09 -7.56 11.26
C SER A 226 -18.87 -8.76 12.16
N VAL A 227 -18.41 -9.85 11.58
CA VAL A 227 -18.00 -11.08 12.25
C VAL A 227 -16.50 -11.05 12.58
N LEU A 228 -15.76 -10.14 11.92
CA LEU A 228 -14.34 -9.92 12.17
C LEU A 228 -14.15 -9.32 13.57
N GLY A 229 -13.28 -9.94 14.36
CA GLY A 229 -12.88 -9.48 15.69
C GLY A 229 -11.67 -8.56 15.64
N TYR A 230 -10.84 -8.62 14.60
CA TYR A 230 -9.65 -7.78 14.48
C TYR A 230 -9.99 -6.34 14.09
N ASP A 231 -9.41 -5.36 14.79
CA ASP A 231 -9.61 -3.94 14.47
C ASP A 231 -8.78 -3.54 13.22
N LEU A 232 -9.38 -3.80 12.05
CA LEU A 232 -8.79 -3.44 10.75
C LEU A 232 -8.62 -1.93 10.57
N SER A 233 -9.41 -1.10 11.26
CA SER A 233 -9.28 0.35 11.16
C SER A 233 -8.00 0.81 11.86
N HIS A 234 -7.77 0.31 13.07
CA HIS A 234 -6.55 0.58 13.82
C HIS A 234 -5.33 -0.06 13.13
N ALA A 235 -5.46 -1.26 12.57
CA ALA A 235 -4.38 -1.90 11.81
C ALA A 235 -3.95 -1.07 10.58
N ALA A 236 -4.89 -0.47 9.85
CA ALA A 236 -4.58 0.43 8.73
C ALA A 236 -3.84 1.69 9.20
N LEU A 237 -4.23 2.28 10.33
CA LEU A 237 -3.52 3.42 10.93
C LEU A 237 -2.08 3.07 11.31
N LEU A 238 -1.84 1.87 11.88
CA LEU A 238 -0.47 1.43 12.17
C LEU A 238 0.36 1.23 10.89
N GLN A 239 -0.27 0.82 9.78
CA GLN A 239 0.41 0.80 8.49
C GLN A 239 0.80 2.20 8.02
N LYS A 240 -0.04 3.22 8.22
CA LYS A 240 0.32 4.63 7.93
C LYS A 240 1.62 5.04 8.63
N SER A 241 1.73 4.72 9.93
CA SER A 241 2.94 4.99 10.72
C SER A 241 4.14 4.20 10.22
N PHE A 242 3.96 2.93 9.84
CA PHE A 242 5.02 2.12 9.22
C PHE A 242 5.51 2.71 7.89
N VAL A 243 4.60 3.15 7.02
CA VAL A 243 4.93 3.80 5.74
C VAL A 243 5.75 5.07 5.96
N TYR A 244 5.33 5.91 6.91
CA TYR A 244 6.09 7.09 7.30
C TYR A 244 7.51 6.73 7.76
N GLN A 245 7.66 5.63 8.49
CA GLN A 245 8.95 5.20 9.01
C GLN A 245 9.91 4.72 7.92
N ILE A 246 9.47 4.01 6.89
CA ILE A 246 10.37 3.48 5.85
C ILE A 246 10.81 4.53 4.81
N ILE A 247 10.43 5.80 5.00
CA ILE A 247 10.65 6.88 4.05
C ILE A 247 11.58 7.94 4.65
N ASP A 248 12.49 8.49 3.84
CA ASP A 248 13.39 9.58 4.24
C ASP A 248 12.95 10.89 3.57
N GLU A 249 12.22 11.73 4.30
CA GLU A 249 11.76 13.04 3.81
C GLU A 249 12.90 14.05 3.62
N ASP A 250 14.00 13.88 4.37
CA ASP A 250 15.13 14.80 4.37
C ASP A 250 16.01 14.60 3.13
N ASP A 251 16.00 13.40 2.56
CA ASP A 251 16.78 13.03 1.37
C ASP A 251 15.91 12.24 0.36
N PRO A 252 15.06 12.93 -0.43
CA PRO A 252 14.17 12.32 -1.41
C PRO A 252 14.89 11.45 -2.45
N ASP A 253 16.15 11.78 -2.76
CA ASP A 253 16.99 11.05 -3.72
C ASP A 253 17.33 9.63 -3.21
N LYS A 254 17.16 9.36 -1.91
CA LYS A 254 17.31 8.02 -1.30
C LYS A 254 16.00 7.25 -1.14
N ALA A 255 14.85 7.77 -1.59
CA ALA A 255 13.56 7.07 -1.45
C ALA A 255 13.55 5.67 -2.11
N GLU A 256 14.37 5.46 -3.15
CA GLU A 256 14.50 4.17 -3.85
C GLU A 256 15.53 3.23 -3.20
N LEU A 257 16.33 3.71 -2.23
CA LEU A 257 17.37 2.92 -1.57
C LEU A 257 16.80 1.63 -0.97
N TYR A 258 15.59 1.73 -0.41
CA TYR A 258 14.87 0.64 0.27
C TYR A 258 14.46 -0.50 -0.67
N GLU A 259 14.54 -0.30 -1.99
CA GLU A 259 14.17 -1.31 -2.99
C GLU A 259 15.37 -1.88 -3.75
N THR A 260 16.57 -1.39 -3.44
CA THR A 260 17.80 -1.89 -4.06
C THR A 260 18.12 -3.31 -3.57
N ASN A 261 18.66 -4.16 -4.46
CA ASN A 261 19.07 -5.52 -4.09
C ASN A 261 20.02 -5.53 -2.88
N PRO A 262 21.08 -4.69 -2.80
CA PRO A 262 21.97 -4.70 -1.65
C PRO A 262 21.27 -4.40 -0.33
N TYR A 263 20.29 -3.49 -0.31
CA TYR A 263 19.51 -3.19 0.89
C TYR A 263 18.62 -4.38 1.28
N LEU A 264 17.79 -4.84 0.35
CA LEU A 264 16.82 -5.91 0.59
C LEU A 264 17.48 -7.25 0.97
N MET A 265 18.63 -7.58 0.39
CA MET A 265 19.40 -8.77 0.78
C MET A 265 19.88 -8.71 2.24
N ARG A 266 20.39 -7.55 2.69
CA ARG A 266 20.81 -7.36 4.08
C ARG A 266 19.62 -7.38 5.03
N ALA A 267 18.53 -6.72 4.66
CA ALA A 267 17.28 -6.72 5.41
C ALA A 267 16.74 -8.14 5.59
N PHE A 268 16.77 -8.95 4.53
CA PHE A 268 16.31 -10.34 4.56
C PHE A 268 17.18 -11.22 5.47
N GLN A 269 18.50 -11.08 5.42
CA GLN A 269 19.40 -11.80 6.33
C GLN A 269 19.13 -11.44 7.80
N ARG A 270 18.94 -10.15 8.09
CA ARG A 270 18.58 -9.67 9.43
C ARG A 270 17.20 -10.12 9.87
N TYR A 271 16.26 -10.23 8.94
CA TYR A 271 14.93 -10.80 9.20
C TYR A 271 15.03 -12.28 9.63
N LEU A 272 15.84 -13.10 8.95
CA LEU A 272 16.03 -14.50 9.35
C LEU A 272 16.66 -14.60 10.76
N GLN A 273 17.64 -13.74 11.06
CA GLN A 273 18.20 -13.65 12.40
C GLN A 273 17.12 -13.27 13.42
N PHE A 274 16.29 -12.28 13.11
CA PHE A 274 15.17 -11.87 13.97
C PHE A 274 14.20 -13.02 14.27
N ILE A 275 13.82 -13.81 13.26
CA ILE A 275 12.97 -14.99 13.45
C ILE A 275 13.64 -16.02 14.37
N VAL A 276 14.94 -16.27 14.22
CA VAL A 276 15.68 -17.18 15.13
C VAL A 276 15.80 -16.62 16.53
N LEU A 277 15.91 -15.30 16.70
CA LEU A 277 16.00 -14.64 18.00
C LEU A 277 14.79 -14.95 18.88
N HIS A 278 13.61 -15.18 18.29
CA HIS A 278 12.42 -15.63 19.03
C HIS A 278 12.62 -16.97 19.75
N LYS A 279 13.55 -17.84 19.32
CA LYS A 279 13.87 -19.09 20.04
C LYS A 279 14.49 -18.84 21.40
N SER A 280 15.40 -17.87 21.50
CA SER A 280 16.11 -17.55 22.76
C SER A 280 15.35 -16.56 23.63
N ALA A 281 14.41 -15.81 23.06
CA ALA A 281 13.59 -14.81 23.73
C ALA A 281 12.12 -15.23 23.87
N ASN A 282 11.88 -16.51 24.21
CA ASN A 282 10.53 -17.06 24.33
C ASN A 282 9.76 -16.27 25.42
N ASN A 283 8.65 -15.63 25.05
CA ASN A 283 7.82 -14.69 25.84
C ASN A 283 8.31 -13.23 25.95
N GLU A 284 9.39 -12.81 25.30
CA GLU A 284 9.72 -11.37 25.23
C GLU A 284 9.05 -10.68 24.04
N LEU A 285 8.64 -9.42 24.24
CA LEU A 285 8.11 -8.56 23.18
C LEU A 285 9.26 -8.05 22.32
N LEU A 286 9.57 -8.76 21.23
CA LEU A 286 10.59 -8.33 20.29
C LEU A 286 10.02 -7.32 19.31
N VAL A 287 10.66 -6.16 19.20
CA VAL A 287 10.26 -5.09 18.28
C VAL A 287 11.24 -5.06 17.09
N PRO A 288 10.77 -5.30 15.86
CA PRO A 288 11.65 -5.37 14.69
C PRO A 288 12.20 -3.99 14.32
N MET A 289 13.44 -3.96 13.81
CA MET A 289 13.98 -2.77 13.15
C MET A 289 13.26 -2.54 11.81
N LYS A 290 13.29 -1.31 11.28
CA LYS A 290 12.53 -0.96 10.06
C LYS A 290 12.78 -1.89 8.87
N ASP A 291 14.04 -2.22 8.61
CA ASP A 291 14.44 -3.07 7.49
C ASP A 291 13.96 -4.52 7.69
N ILE A 292 14.05 -5.04 8.92
CA ILE A 292 13.47 -6.33 9.31
C ILE A 292 11.96 -6.28 9.13
N ASN A 293 11.31 -5.22 9.61
CA ASN A 293 9.85 -5.09 9.61
C ASN A 293 9.30 -5.03 8.18
N LEU A 294 10.04 -4.40 7.26
CA LEU A 294 9.72 -4.39 5.83
C LEU A 294 9.65 -5.81 5.25
N ILE A 295 10.65 -6.65 5.53
CA ILE A 295 10.64 -8.05 5.07
C ILE A 295 9.58 -8.86 5.82
N TRP A 296 9.38 -8.59 7.11
CA TRP A 296 8.42 -9.33 7.92
C TRP A 296 6.98 -9.07 7.48
N HIS A 297 6.56 -7.82 7.26
CA HIS A 297 5.25 -7.48 6.72
C HIS A 297 4.97 -8.16 5.37
N MET A 298 5.99 -8.25 4.52
CA MET A 298 5.88 -8.99 3.27
C MET A 298 5.60 -10.46 3.56
N HIS A 299 6.43 -11.08 4.40
CA HIS A 299 6.31 -12.50 4.68
C HIS A 299 4.98 -12.85 5.37
N LEU A 300 4.54 -12.05 6.34
CA LEU A 300 3.23 -12.20 7.01
C LEU A 300 2.06 -12.24 6.02
N SER A 301 2.13 -11.47 4.94
CA SER A 301 1.09 -11.44 3.90
C SER A 301 1.11 -12.68 2.99
N CYS A 302 2.23 -13.38 2.92
CA CYS A 302 2.40 -14.66 2.24
C CYS A 302 2.08 -15.80 3.22
N THR A 303 0.80 -15.95 3.59
CA THR A 303 0.37 -16.80 4.73
C THR A 303 0.85 -18.24 4.65
N THR A 304 0.93 -18.80 3.44
CA THR A 304 1.39 -20.17 3.20
C THR A 304 2.88 -20.30 3.49
N GLU A 305 3.70 -19.45 2.87
CA GLU A 305 5.15 -19.41 3.08
C GLU A 305 5.48 -19.08 4.53
N TYR A 306 4.79 -18.11 5.15
CA TYR A 306 5.04 -17.71 6.53
C TYR A 306 4.85 -18.85 7.50
N THR A 307 3.77 -19.60 7.34
CA THR A 307 3.48 -20.77 8.16
C THR A 307 4.54 -21.85 7.97
N ASN A 308 4.85 -22.19 6.72
CA ASN A 308 5.83 -23.23 6.39
C ASN A 308 7.23 -22.87 6.89
N ASP A 309 7.68 -21.66 6.62
CA ASP A 309 9.02 -21.19 6.96
C ASP A 309 9.17 -21.03 8.48
N CYS A 310 8.20 -20.48 9.18
CA CYS A 310 8.26 -20.38 10.65
C CYS A 310 8.32 -21.78 11.29
N ASN A 311 7.51 -22.73 10.82
CA ASN A 311 7.57 -24.10 11.30
C ASN A 311 8.92 -24.77 10.98
N ALA A 312 9.47 -24.57 9.78
CA ALA A 312 10.76 -25.14 9.39
C ALA A 312 11.95 -24.52 10.16
N LEU A 313 11.89 -23.22 10.47
CA LEU A 313 12.97 -22.50 11.13
C LEU A 313 12.92 -22.65 12.65
N ILE A 314 11.75 -22.47 13.27
CA ILE A 314 11.60 -22.36 14.72
C ILE A 314 10.53 -23.27 15.34
N GLY A 315 9.73 -23.95 14.52
CA GLY A 315 8.75 -24.95 14.97
C GLY A 315 7.40 -24.38 15.39
N TYR A 316 7.19 -23.07 15.26
CA TYR A 316 5.92 -22.40 15.56
C TYR A 316 5.82 -21.09 14.78
N ILE A 317 4.58 -20.61 14.58
CA ILE A 317 4.30 -19.31 13.95
C ILE A 317 4.59 -18.18 14.94
N VAL A 318 5.46 -17.24 14.55
CA VAL A 318 5.73 -16.05 15.38
C VAL A 318 4.49 -15.17 15.41
N LYS A 319 4.11 -14.70 16.60
CA LYS A 319 3.00 -13.76 16.76
C LYS A 319 3.44 -12.37 16.28
N HIS A 320 2.57 -11.71 15.52
CA HIS A 320 2.74 -10.32 15.13
C HIS A 320 1.45 -9.57 15.46
N ASP A 321 1.44 -8.90 16.61
CA ASP A 321 0.31 -8.08 17.06
C ASP A 321 0.76 -6.64 17.23
N SER A 322 0.74 -5.89 16.13
CA SER A 322 1.17 -4.49 16.12
C SER A 322 0.31 -3.61 17.03
N ILE A 323 -0.96 -3.96 17.22
CA ILE A 323 -1.88 -3.21 18.08
C ILE A 323 -1.47 -3.38 19.55
N ALA A 324 -1.29 -4.63 19.98
CA ALA A 324 -0.83 -4.91 21.35
C ALA A 324 0.57 -4.36 21.63
N VAL A 325 1.48 -4.46 20.66
CA VAL A 325 2.84 -3.89 20.75
C VAL A 325 2.76 -2.38 20.96
N GLU A 326 1.99 -1.66 20.13
CA GLU A 326 1.87 -0.21 20.22
C GLU A 326 1.18 0.24 21.51
N GLN A 327 0.13 -0.46 21.96
CA GLN A 327 -0.50 -0.19 23.24
C GLN A 327 0.45 -0.39 24.42
N THR A 328 1.29 -1.43 24.37
CA THR A 328 2.29 -1.69 25.40
C THR A 328 3.35 -0.60 25.41
N ARG A 329 3.86 -0.21 24.23
CA ARG A 329 4.82 0.88 24.08
C ARG A 329 4.29 2.19 24.65
N ARG A 330 3.03 2.55 24.38
CA ARG A 330 2.39 3.76 24.93
C ARG A 330 2.32 3.73 26.46
N LYS A 331 1.89 2.61 27.04
CA LYS A 331 1.84 2.43 28.50
C LYS A 331 3.22 2.54 29.16
N GLU A 332 4.25 1.95 28.54
CA GLU A 332 5.64 2.06 29.01
C GLU A 332 6.12 3.51 29.04
N ILE A 333 5.82 4.29 28.01
CA ILE A 333 6.18 5.72 27.92
C ILE A 333 5.42 6.53 28.97
N GLU A 334 4.10 6.34 29.07
CA GLU A 334 3.27 7.05 30.06
C GLU A 334 3.72 6.77 31.50
N ALA A 335 4.08 5.52 31.82
CA ALA A 335 4.58 5.15 33.14
C ALA A 335 5.95 5.79 33.44
N MET A 336 6.87 5.78 32.46
CA MET A 336 8.17 6.43 32.57
C MET A 336 8.04 7.95 32.78
N GLU A 337 7.16 8.60 32.03
CA GLU A 337 6.90 10.04 32.17
C GLU A 337 6.27 10.37 33.53
N ALA A 338 5.36 9.53 34.02
CA ALA A 338 4.77 9.68 35.35
C ALA A 338 5.79 9.51 36.48
N GLU A 339 6.67 8.51 36.41
CA GLU A 339 7.74 8.30 37.39
C GLU A 339 8.72 9.48 37.41
N ARG A 340 9.11 9.95 36.22
CA ARG A 340 9.99 11.12 36.08
C ARG A 340 9.36 12.38 36.67
N ALA A 341 8.07 12.60 36.42
CA ALA A 341 7.32 13.71 36.99
C ALA A 341 7.24 13.61 38.52
N ALA A 342 7.03 12.41 39.07
CA ALA A 342 6.99 12.16 40.52
C ALA A 342 8.33 12.42 41.20
N ASN A 343 9.44 12.13 40.52
CA ASN A 343 10.81 12.36 41.01
C ASN A 343 11.29 13.82 40.83
N GLY A 344 10.41 14.74 40.41
CA GLY A 344 10.77 16.14 40.18
C GLY A 344 11.74 16.34 39.02
N GLY A 345 11.79 15.40 38.07
CA GLY A 345 12.72 15.42 36.95
C GLY A 345 12.52 16.65 36.06
N ASN A 346 13.55 17.47 35.94
CA ASN A 346 13.59 18.60 35.02
C ASN A 346 14.59 18.30 33.89
N ASP A 347 14.12 18.31 32.64
CA ASP A 347 14.93 17.97 31.45
C ASP A 347 16.13 18.92 31.26
N THR A 348 16.12 20.09 31.89
CA THR A 348 17.20 21.09 31.78
C THR A 348 18.50 20.73 32.49
N ASN A 349 18.47 19.76 33.43
CA ASN A 349 19.60 19.43 34.29
C ASN A 349 20.30 18.12 33.92
N LEU A 350 19.85 17.44 32.85
CA LEU A 350 20.46 16.18 32.42
C LEU A 350 21.72 16.41 31.60
N GLU A 351 22.69 15.53 31.76
CA GLU A 351 23.87 15.49 30.88
C GLU A 351 23.47 15.08 29.45
N ASP A 352 24.30 15.42 28.45
CA ASP A 352 23.99 15.16 27.04
C ASP A 352 23.75 13.67 26.72
N ASP A 353 24.47 12.78 27.40
CA ASP A 353 24.31 11.33 27.26
C ASP A 353 22.99 10.83 27.87
N GLU A 354 22.60 11.34 29.04
CA GLU A 354 21.33 11.03 29.69
C GLU A 354 20.14 11.60 28.89
N MET A 355 20.28 12.81 28.34
CA MET A 355 19.30 13.40 27.43
C MET A 355 19.13 12.57 26.16
N ARG A 356 20.23 12.04 25.60
CA ARG A 356 20.17 11.15 24.43
C ARG A 356 19.42 9.87 24.77
N GLU A 357 19.78 9.21 25.87
CA GLU A 357 19.14 7.95 26.30
C GLU A 357 17.64 8.15 26.58
N LEU A 358 17.28 9.24 27.25
CA LEU A 358 15.89 9.59 27.52
C LEU A 358 15.09 9.87 26.25
N ARG A 359 15.67 10.57 25.26
CA ARG A 359 15.04 10.78 23.95
C ARG A 359 14.84 9.45 23.24
N GLU A 360 15.83 8.55 23.31
CA GLU A 360 15.71 7.22 22.75
C GLU A 360 14.60 6.41 23.43
N GLN A 361 14.50 6.44 24.76
CA GLN A 361 13.43 5.75 25.49
C GLN A 361 12.05 6.31 25.15
N ARG A 362 11.88 7.64 25.06
CA ARG A 362 10.62 8.29 24.67
C ARG A 362 10.22 7.99 23.22
N GLN A 363 11.18 7.98 22.30
CA GLN A 363 10.90 7.70 20.90
C GLN A 363 10.66 6.21 20.66
N ARG A 364 11.55 5.35 21.17
CA ARG A 364 11.62 3.93 20.80
C ARG A 364 10.80 3.04 21.76
N GLY A 365 10.56 3.45 23.00
CA GLY A 365 9.98 2.60 24.04
C GLY A 365 11.00 1.61 24.63
N ILE A 366 10.69 1.06 25.81
CA ILE A 366 11.60 0.22 26.60
C ILE A 366 11.82 -1.14 25.90
N SER A 367 10.77 -1.67 25.29
CA SER A 367 10.80 -2.93 24.53
C SER A 367 11.79 -2.94 23.35
N ILE A 368 12.06 -1.79 22.69
CA ILE A 368 13.08 -1.70 21.63
C ILE A 368 14.49 -1.84 22.22
N SER A 369 14.77 -1.16 23.34
CA SER A 369 16.05 -1.27 24.02
C SER A 369 16.34 -2.70 24.47
N ARG A 370 15.32 -3.42 24.94
CA ARG A 370 15.44 -4.84 25.29
C ARG A 370 15.77 -5.72 24.08
N THR A 371 15.08 -5.52 22.96
CA THR A 371 15.36 -6.23 21.71
C THR A 371 16.80 -6.00 21.23
N LYS A 372 17.30 -4.75 21.35
CA LYS A 372 18.70 -4.40 21.06
C LYS A 372 19.69 -5.18 21.90
N GLN A 373 19.49 -5.22 23.22
CA GLN A 373 20.39 -5.94 24.13
C GLN A 373 20.45 -7.44 23.81
N LEU A 374 19.30 -8.06 23.56
CA LEU A 374 19.23 -9.48 23.19
C LEU A 374 19.94 -9.76 21.86
N TRP A 375 19.74 -8.87 20.87
CA TRP A 375 20.42 -8.98 19.58
C TRP A 375 21.94 -8.89 19.74
N GLU A 376 22.43 -7.89 20.47
CA GLU A 376 23.86 -7.69 20.72
C GLU A 376 24.47 -8.86 21.48
N GLY A 377 23.79 -9.36 22.52
CA GLY A 377 24.22 -10.54 23.27
C GLY A 377 24.27 -11.80 22.41
N THR A 378 23.33 -11.97 21.48
CA THR A 378 23.23 -13.17 20.63
C THR A 378 24.25 -13.13 19.50
N TYR A 379 24.29 -12.03 18.75
CA TYR A 379 25.03 -11.94 17.48
C TYR A 379 26.37 -11.21 17.60
N GLY A 380 26.67 -10.52 18.71
CA GLY A 380 27.93 -9.80 18.92
C GLY A 380 28.17 -8.62 17.98
N THR A 381 27.23 -8.35 17.06
CA THR A 381 27.24 -7.17 16.22
C THR A 381 26.49 -6.08 16.97
N LYS A 382 27.01 -4.84 16.99
CA LYS A 382 26.16 -3.68 17.28
C LYS A 382 25.21 -3.53 16.09
N PRO A 383 23.93 -3.91 16.19
CA PRO A 383 22.95 -3.54 15.18
C PRO A 383 23.06 -2.04 15.00
N ARG A 384 23.24 -1.60 13.77
CA ARG A 384 23.39 -0.19 13.45
C ARG A 384 22.01 0.49 13.56
N TYR A 385 21.49 0.62 14.78
CA TYR A 385 20.20 1.24 15.14
C TYR A 385 20.15 2.75 14.82
N ASP A 386 21.31 3.36 14.62
CA ASP A 386 21.46 4.81 14.47
C ASP A 386 21.69 5.27 13.02
N LEU A 387 21.66 4.32 12.08
CA LEU A 387 21.66 4.69 10.66
C LEU A 387 20.27 5.24 10.26
N PRO A 388 20.21 6.16 9.28
CA PRO A 388 18.94 6.73 8.80
C PRO A 388 17.91 5.66 8.40
N ASP A 389 18.38 4.51 7.92
CA ASP A 389 17.59 3.37 7.43
C ASP A 389 17.04 2.45 8.55
N THR A 390 17.41 2.67 9.81
CA THR A 390 16.94 1.89 10.98
C THR A 390 16.31 2.74 12.09
N ARG A 391 16.45 4.08 12.03
CA ARG A 391 16.00 5.04 13.06
C ARG A 391 14.47 5.16 13.18
N TYR A 392 13.84 4.67 14.24
CA TYR A 392 12.42 4.97 14.52
C TYR A 392 12.15 6.50 14.50
N ARG A 393 11.20 6.96 13.68
CA ARG A 393 10.91 8.40 13.48
C ARG A 393 9.73 8.91 14.33
N GLY A 394 9.10 8.07 15.15
CA GLY A 394 7.88 8.45 15.86
C GLY A 394 6.63 8.30 15.00
N GLU A 395 5.56 8.92 15.49
CA GLU A 395 4.32 9.09 14.72
C GLU A 395 4.50 10.23 13.70
N PRO A 396 3.87 10.14 12.52
CA PRO A 396 3.89 11.22 11.55
C PRO A 396 3.38 12.52 12.21
N SER A 397 4.11 13.63 12.04
CA SER A 397 3.79 14.95 12.61
C SER A 397 2.54 15.62 12.00
N GLY A 398 1.78 14.87 11.20
CA GLY A 398 0.54 15.32 10.58
C GLY A 398 -0.28 14.16 10.04
N ASN A 399 -1.40 14.47 9.40
CA ASN A 399 -2.34 13.45 8.92
C ASN A 399 -1.85 12.66 7.69
N ARG A 400 -0.62 12.84 7.20
CA ARG A 400 -0.22 12.37 5.86
C ARG A 400 0.84 11.28 5.88
N GLY A 401 0.70 10.28 5.01
CA GLY A 401 1.74 9.27 4.77
C GLY A 401 2.94 9.82 4.00
N GLY A 402 4.09 9.15 4.13
CA GLY A 402 5.39 9.71 3.71
C GLY A 402 5.65 9.70 2.20
N PHE A 403 5.06 8.81 1.40
CA PHE A 403 5.37 8.71 -0.03
C PHE A 403 4.72 9.87 -0.80
N LYS A 404 3.51 10.27 -0.40
CA LYS A 404 2.87 11.46 -0.96
C LYS A 404 3.65 12.73 -0.66
N GLN A 405 4.18 12.87 0.56
CA GLN A 405 5.00 14.04 0.93
C GLN A 405 6.28 14.12 0.09
N ILE A 406 7.00 13.00 -0.07
CA ILE A 406 8.15 12.94 -0.99
C ILE A 406 7.73 13.26 -2.42
N PHE A 407 6.65 12.67 -2.91
CA PHE A 407 6.18 12.91 -4.27
C PHE A 407 5.87 14.39 -4.51
N GLU A 408 5.17 15.05 -3.58
CA GLU A 408 4.86 16.48 -3.62
C GLU A 408 6.14 17.33 -3.53
N LYS A 409 7.14 16.93 -2.72
CA LYS A 409 8.43 17.63 -2.60
C LYS A 409 9.27 17.52 -3.88
N THR A 410 9.30 16.34 -4.50
CA THR A 410 10.10 16.06 -5.70
C THR A 410 9.44 16.56 -6.99
N ASN A 411 8.12 16.47 -7.10
CA ASN A 411 7.38 16.82 -8.32
C ASN A 411 6.59 18.14 -8.23
N GLY A 412 6.63 18.80 -7.06
CA GLY A 412 5.81 19.98 -6.75
C GLY A 412 4.41 19.62 -6.26
N THR A 413 3.84 20.45 -5.40
CA THR A 413 2.41 20.37 -5.06
C THR A 413 1.59 20.86 -6.26
N SER A 414 0.51 20.16 -6.62
CA SER A 414 -0.45 20.66 -7.62
C SER A 414 -1.15 21.98 -7.23
N ARG A 415 -0.86 22.54 -6.05
CA ARG A 415 -1.19 23.92 -5.70
C ARG A 415 -0.22 24.87 -6.40
N ASP A 416 -0.59 25.86 -7.17
CA ASP A 416 -1.83 26.27 -7.82
C ASP A 416 -1.29 27.30 -8.83
N ILE A 417 -1.24 27.00 -10.12
CA ILE A 417 -1.45 28.11 -11.07
C ILE A 417 -2.96 28.16 -11.17
N SER A 418 -3.56 29.18 -10.55
CA SER A 418 -5.02 29.30 -10.64
C SER A 418 -5.41 29.29 -12.12
N TRP A 419 -6.55 28.71 -12.48
CA TRP A 419 -6.97 28.67 -13.89
C TRP A 419 -6.95 30.07 -14.54
N ILE A 420 -7.12 31.13 -13.73
CA ILE A 420 -6.96 32.53 -14.11
C ILE A 420 -5.52 32.88 -14.49
N GLU A 421 -4.52 32.48 -13.72
CA GLU A 421 -3.10 32.72 -14.03
C GLU A 421 -2.66 31.97 -15.29
N ALA A 422 -3.14 30.73 -15.48
CA ALA A 422 -2.88 29.96 -16.70
C ALA A 422 -3.51 30.64 -17.93
N LEU A 423 -4.74 31.14 -17.79
CA LEU A 423 -5.42 31.91 -18.83
C LEU A 423 -4.66 33.21 -19.15
N LEU A 424 -4.20 33.94 -18.13
CA LEU A 424 -3.41 35.16 -18.29
C LEU A 424 -2.09 34.90 -19.02
N LEU A 425 -1.37 33.83 -18.68
CA LEU A 425 -0.14 33.46 -19.38
C LEU A 425 -0.40 33.00 -20.82
N MET A 426 -1.50 32.26 -21.07
CA MET A 426 -1.91 31.89 -22.44
C MET A 426 -2.24 33.12 -23.28
N THR A 427 -3.01 34.06 -22.73
CA THR A 427 -3.33 35.31 -23.43
C THR A 427 -2.07 36.13 -23.70
N LEU A 428 -1.16 36.25 -22.73
CA LEU A 428 0.13 36.91 -22.90
C LEU A 428 0.97 36.26 -24.02
N ALA A 429 1.06 34.93 -24.04
CA ALA A 429 1.79 34.19 -25.07
C ALA A 429 1.22 34.45 -26.48
N ILE A 430 -0.11 34.47 -26.59
CA ILE A 430 -0.82 34.80 -27.84
C ILE A 430 -0.50 36.24 -28.27
N PHE A 431 -0.57 37.22 -27.36
CA PHE A 431 -0.23 38.62 -27.68
C PHE A 431 1.23 38.77 -28.15
N VAL A 432 2.18 38.12 -27.46
CA VAL A 432 3.60 38.14 -27.84
C VAL A 432 3.78 37.52 -29.23
N PHE A 433 3.15 36.38 -29.51
CA PHE A 433 3.20 35.74 -30.83
C PHE A 433 2.64 36.63 -31.96
N PHE A 434 1.46 37.23 -31.75
CA PHE A 434 0.86 38.12 -32.74
C PHE A 434 1.68 39.40 -32.94
N SER A 435 2.23 39.98 -31.87
CA SER A 435 3.11 41.15 -31.97
C SER A 435 4.37 40.84 -32.79
N GLY A 436 4.99 39.67 -32.59
CA GLY A 436 6.11 39.20 -33.39
C GLY A 436 5.75 38.97 -34.85
N SER A 437 4.54 38.44 -35.11
CA SER A 437 4.02 38.21 -36.47
C SER A 437 3.82 39.55 -37.22
N VAL A 438 3.24 40.55 -36.56
CA VAL A 438 3.08 41.90 -37.12
C VAL A 438 4.44 42.54 -37.37
N ALA A 439 5.38 42.43 -36.43
CA ALA A 439 6.74 42.94 -36.60
C ALA A 439 7.46 42.27 -37.78
N LEU A 440 7.29 40.96 -37.96
CA LEU A 440 7.86 40.20 -39.06
C LEU A 440 7.30 40.66 -40.41
N VAL A 441 5.97 40.80 -40.53
CA VAL A 441 5.31 41.27 -41.75
C VAL A 441 5.70 42.71 -42.07
N TYR A 442 5.78 43.58 -41.06
CA TYR A 442 6.22 44.96 -41.24
C TYR A 442 7.69 45.05 -41.68
N ALA A 443 8.57 44.28 -41.05
CA ALA A 443 9.97 44.20 -41.44
C ALA A 443 10.13 43.66 -42.87
N PHE A 444 9.34 42.65 -43.26
CA PHE A 444 9.32 42.12 -44.62
C PHE A 444 8.89 43.18 -45.64
N TYR A 445 7.78 43.87 -45.38
CA TYR A 445 7.30 44.97 -46.23
C TYR A 445 8.34 46.09 -46.36
N LYS A 446 8.90 46.56 -45.24
CA LYS A 446 9.96 47.58 -45.24
C LYS A 446 11.19 47.12 -46.00
N THR A 447 11.59 45.86 -45.87
CA THR A 447 12.74 45.29 -46.58
C THR A 447 12.54 45.30 -48.09
N MET A 448 11.33 44.95 -48.56
CA MET A 448 10.97 45.00 -49.98
C MET A 448 10.97 46.43 -50.53
N VAL A 449 10.42 47.39 -49.78
CA VAL A 449 10.35 48.81 -50.19
C VAL A 449 11.71 49.51 -50.14
N THR A 450 12.59 49.13 -49.20
CA THR A 450 13.88 49.81 -48.97
C THR A 450 15.09 49.07 -49.56
N HIS A 451 14.86 48.07 -50.41
CA HIS A 451 15.89 47.24 -51.05
C HIS A 451 16.90 46.65 -50.04
N GLY A 452 16.40 46.04 -48.96
CA GLY A 452 17.24 45.26 -48.03
C GLY A 452 17.76 45.98 -46.79
N LYS A 453 17.53 47.29 -46.61
CA LYS A 453 18.04 48.03 -45.44
C LYS A 453 17.44 47.60 -44.10
N TYR A 454 16.32 46.88 -44.10
CA TYR A 454 15.60 46.42 -42.90
C TYR A 454 15.67 44.91 -42.66
N LEU A 455 16.63 44.22 -43.30
CA LEU A 455 16.78 42.76 -43.21
C LEU A 455 16.92 42.25 -41.76
N LEU A 456 17.56 43.04 -40.88
CA LEU A 456 17.75 42.74 -39.46
C LEU A 456 16.43 42.73 -38.66
N GLY A 457 15.35 43.31 -39.16
CA GLY A 457 14.03 43.27 -38.52
C GLY A 457 13.34 41.91 -38.62
N LEU A 458 13.70 41.10 -39.63
CA LEU A 458 13.15 39.75 -39.81
C LEU A 458 13.55 38.77 -38.68
N PRO A 459 14.85 38.61 -38.32
CA PRO A 459 15.22 37.75 -37.20
C PRO A 459 14.69 38.27 -35.85
N ALA A 460 14.54 39.59 -35.70
CA ALA A 460 13.94 40.17 -34.49
C ALA A 460 12.45 39.80 -34.35
N GLY A 461 11.65 39.95 -35.41
CA GLY A 461 10.24 39.52 -35.43
C GLY A 461 10.09 38.02 -35.20
N ALA A 462 10.93 37.21 -35.84
CA ALA A 462 10.95 35.76 -35.66
C ALA A 462 11.34 35.36 -34.22
N GLY A 463 12.29 36.07 -33.60
CA GLY A 463 12.68 35.87 -32.20
C GLY A 463 11.54 36.15 -31.22
N ILE A 464 10.77 37.22 -31.45
CA ILE A 464 9.59 37.54 -30.61
C ILE A 464 8.48 36.49 -30.80
N MET A 465 8.22 36.05 -32.04
CA MET A 465 7.30 34.92 -32.28
C MET A 465 7.77 33.66 -31.56
N GLY A 466 9.06 33.33 -31.66
CA GLY A 466 9.68 32.20 -30.97
C GLY A 466 9.55 32.29 -29.46
N LEU A 467 9.68 33.49 -28.87
CA LEU A 467 9.44 33.73 -27.46
C LEU A 467 7.97 33.50 -27.07
N GLY A 468 7.01 33.93 -27.89
CA GLY A 468 5.58 33.66 -27.66
C GLY A 468 5.27 32.16 -27.66
N VAL A 469 5.84 31.40 -28.61
CA VAL A 469 5.75 29.93 -28.65
C VAL A 469 6.44 29.30 -27.44
N TYR A 470 7.62 29.80 -27.07
CA TYR A 470 8.35 29.32 -25.91
C TYR A 470 7.55 29.53 -24.63
N ILE A 471 7.00 30.72 -24.40
CA ILE A 471 6.13 31.01 -23.26
C ILE A 471 4.93 30.06 -23.29
N PHE A 472 4.28 29.85 -24.44
CA PHE A 472 3.14 28.92 -24.54
C PHE A 472 3.51 27.46 -24.19
N LEU A 473 4.68 27.00 -24.63
CA LEU A 473 5.19 25.65 -24.34
C LEU A 473 5.77 25.51 -22.92
N ALA A 474 6.24 26.62 -22.34
CA ALA A 474 6.80 26.72 -21.00
C ALA A 474 5.75 27.05 -19.93
N ILE A 475 4.54 27.50 -20.32
CA ILE A 475 3.37 27.45 -19.45
C ILE A 475 3.35 26.00 -18.98
N PRO A 476 3.38 25.78 -17.66
CA PRO A 476 2.97 24.52 -17.11
C PRO A 476 1.50 24.46 -17.50
N ILE A 477 1.21 23.93 -18.71
CA ILE A 477 0.03 23.13 -18.88
C ILE A 477 0.14 22.27 -17.64
N SER A 478 -0.84 22.37 -16.75
CA SER A 478 -1.14 21.28 -15.85
C SER A 478 -1.26 20.06 -16.75
N ARG A 479 -0.12 19.49 -17.17
CA ARG A 479 -0.02 18.28 -17.94
C ARG A 479 -0.67 17.36 -16.95
N PRO A 480 -1.89 16.88 -17.23
CA PRO A 480 -2.61 16.10 -16.26
C PRO A 480 -1.76 14.88 -15.99
N LEU A 481 -0.95 14.90 -14.93
CA LEU A 481 -0.09 13.83 -14.42
C LEU A 481 0.42 12.83 -15.50
N SER A 482 0.80 13.30 -16.69
CA SER A 482 1.11 12.38 -17.82
C SER A 482 2.60 12.25 -18.05
N SER A 483 3.43 13.05 -17.35
CA SER A 483 4.89 13.00 -17.45
C SER A 483 5.60 12.64 -16.14
N SER A 484 4.88 12.18 -15.11
CA SER A 484 5.44 11.41 -13.98
C SER A 484 5.85 9.99 -14.38
N SER A 485 5.86 9.69 -15.68
CA SER A 485 6.20 8.39 -16.23
C SER A 485 7.62 7.94 -15.88
N ARG A 486 8.57 8.80 -15.51
CA ARG A 486 9.91 8.32 -15.13
C ARG A 486 9.94 7.52 -13.82
N TYR A 487 9.14 7.90 -12.83
CA TYR A 487 9.08 7.19 -11.55
C TYR A 487 8.41 5.81 -11.68
N TRP A 488 7.40 5.72 -12.56
CA TRP A 488 6.59 4.51 -12.77
C TRP A 488 7.04 3.64 -13.96
N GLN A 489 7.82 4.19 -14.90
CA GLN A 489 8.39 3.44 -16.01
C GLN A 489 9.76 2.83 -15.70
N ASP A 490 10.23 2.95 -14.45
CA ASP A 490 11.43 2.24 -14.07
C ASP A 490 11.25 0.75 -14.40
N ARG A 491 12.25 0.19 -15.10
CA ARG A 491 12.21 -1.18 -15.63
C ARG A 491 11.97 -2.19 -14.51
N ALA A 492 12.31 -1.86 -13.27
CA ALA A 492 12.11 -2.68 -12.08
C ALA A 492 10.63 -3.05 -11.83
N TYR A 493 9.68 -2.16 -12.13
CA TYR A 493 8.24 -2.39 -11.86
C TYR A 493 7.45 -2.92 -13.06
N LYS A 494 8.03 -2.91 -14.27
CA LYS A 494 7.37 -3.53 -15.43
C LYS A 494 7.14 -5.03 -15.27
N GLN A 495 7.89 -5.66 -14.36
CA GLN A 495 7.83 -7.09 -14.08
C GLN A 495 6.94 -7.45 -12.88
N THR A 496 6.54 -6.49 -12.03
CA THR A 496 5.80 -6.79 -10.78
C THR A 496 4.32 -7.12 -11.00
N HIS A 497 3.88 -7.36 -12.25
CA HIS A 497 2.56 -7.88 -12.66
C HIS A 497 1.30 -7.22 -12.06
N ASN A 498 1.45 -6.11 -11.35
CA ASN A 498 0.38 -5.30 -10.77
C ASN A 498 0.35 -3.97 -11.51
N PRO A 499 -0.53 -3.78 -12.49
CA PRO A 499 -0.68 -2.47 -13.10
C PRO A 499 -1.39 -1.52 -12.12
N LEU A 500 -0.73 -0.44 -11.72
CA LEU A 500 -1.34 0.90 -11.71
C LEU A 500 -0.49 1.92 -12.49
N PRO A 501 -0.75 2.04 -13.81
CA PRO A 501 -0.19 3.06 -14.69
C PRO A 501 -1.31 3.88 -15.36
N PRO A 502 -1.02 4.97 -16.09
CA PRO A 502 -0.32 6.23 -15.81
C PRO A 502 -1.27 7.22 -15.10
N PHE A 503 -1.90 6.78 -14.00
CA PHE A 503 -3.33 6.98 -13.73
C PHE A 503 -3.69 6.54 -12.32
N LEU A 504 -4.70 6.99 -11.60
CA LEU A 504 -5.57 8.15 -11.62
C LEU A 504 -6.25 8.59 -12.95
N THR A 505 -5.53 9.03 -14.00
CA THR A 505 -5.77 8.74 -15.45
C THR A 505 -6.82 9.50 -16.22
N ALA A 506 -8.02 9.51 -15.67
CA ALA A 506 -9.17 10.10 -16.31
C ALA A 506 -9.98 10.87 -15.28
N THR A 507 -9.38 11.90 -14.70
CA THR A 507 -10.18 12.99 -14.09
C THR A 507 -10.72 13.97 -15.13
N THR A 508 -10.42 13.85 -16.43
CA THR A 508 -10.89 14.85 -17.43
C THR A 508 -11.13 14.32 -18.84
N LYS A 509 -11.86 13.23 -19.03
CA LYS A 509 -12.58 13.04 -20.32
C LYS A 509 -14.01 12.58 -20.08
N LYS A 510 -14.94 13.51 -20.32
CA LYS A 510 -16.42 13.46 -20.24
C LYS A 510 -17.05 13.89 -18.91
N SER A 511 -16.93 15.18 -18.62
CA SER A 511 -18.09 15.97 -18.21
C SER A 511 -18.09 17.29 -18.99
N LEU A 512 -18.34 17.16 -20.30
CA LEU A 512 -19.02 18.12 -21.15
C LEU A 512 -19.87 17.29 -22.12
#